data_AF-A0A962FP40-F1
#
_entry.id   AF-A0A962FP40-F1
#
_cell.length_a   1.000
_cell.length_b   1.000
_cell.length_c   1.000
_cell.angle_alpha   90.00
_cell.angle_beta   90.00
_cell.angle_gamma   90.00
#
_symmetry.space_group_name_H-M   'P 1'
#
loop_
_entity.id
_entity.type
_entity.pdbx_description
1 polymer ?
#
loop_
_entity_poly.entity_id
_entity_poly.type
_entity_poly.pdbx_seq_one_letter_code
_entity_poly.pdbx_strand_id
1 'polypeptide(L)' 'MRDSDLRIEPLSPVIGAEIHGIDLSRPVSDTAIAAIRAALVEHLVVFFRDQAIDL' A
#
# COMPACT_ATOMS: atom_id res chain seq x y z
N MET A 1 -8.03 5.36 12.92
CA MET A 1 -8.45 5.79 11.58
C MET A 1 -7.39 6.74 11.03
N ARG A 2 -6.24 6.21 10.59
CA ARG A 2 -5.09 7.01 10.10
C ARG A 2 -4.58 6.49 8.74
N ASP A 3 -5.45 5.85 7.95
CA ASP A 3 -5.12 5.32 6.63
C ASP A 3 -5.67 6.22 5.51
N SER A 4 -6.12 7.44 5.84
CA SER A 4 -6.77 8.35 4.90
C SER A 4 -5.81 9.03 3.92
N ASP A 5 -4.49 8.91 4.16
CA ASP A 5 -3.44 9.57 3.39
C ASP A 5 -2.38 8.56 2.90
N LEU A 6 -2.81 7.52 2.18
CA LEU A 6 -1.87 6.61 1.52
C LEU A 6 -1.08 7.37 0.45
N ARG A 7 0.24 7.27 0.49
CA ARG A 7 1.12 7.79 -0.55
C ARG A 7 1.63 6.62 -1.39
N ILE A 8 1.44 6.71 -2.70
CA ILE A 8 1.85 5.70 -3.68
C ILE A 8 2.97 6.29 -4.54
N GLU A 9 4.15 5.68 -4.49
CA GLU A 9 5.33 6.12 -5.25
C GLU A 9 5.73 5.08 -6.29
N PRO A 10 5.55 5.36 -7.60
CA PRO A 10 5.99 4.46 -8.65
C PRO A 10 7.52 4.23 -8.58
N LEU A 11 7.93 2.96 -8.62
CA LEU A 11 9.35 2.57 -8.60
C LEU A 11 9.98 2.59 -10.00
N SER A 12 9.16 2.42 -11.02
CA SER A 12 9.58 2.51 -12.41
C SER A 12 8.42 3.00 -13.30
N PRO A 13 8.70 3.40 -14.56
CA PRO A 13 7.64 3.83 -15.49
C PRO A 13 6.65 2.73 -15.89
N VAL A 14 6.98 1.45 -15.65
CA VAL A 14 6.23 0.31 -16.20
C VAL A 14 5.66 -0.60 -15.11
N ILE A 15 6.35 -0.75 -13.98
CA ILE A 15 5.97 -1.70 -12.94
C ILE A 15 6.49 -1.27 -11.56
N GLY A 16 5.71 -1.59 -10.54
CA GLY A 16 6.07 -1.43 -9.14
C GLY A 16 5.72 -0.08 -8.56
N ALA A 17 5.15 -0.09 -7.36
CA ALA A 17 5.01 1.08 -6.52
C ALA A 17 5.27 0.77 -5.05
N GLU A 18 5.82 1.72 -4.30
CA GLU A 18 5.92 1.67 -2.85
C GLU A 18 4.76 2.43 -2.22
N ILE A 19 4.08 1.81 -1.26
CA ILE A 19 2.93 2.39 -0.55
C ILE A 19 3.33 2.72 0.88
N HIS A 20 3.07 3.96 1.28
CA HIS A 20 3.38 4.49 2.60
C HIS A 20 2.14 5.00 3.33
N GLY A 21 2.27 5.20 4.63
CA GLY A 21 1.20 5.74 5.48
C GLY A 21 0.23 4.68 5.98
N ILE A 22 0.64 3.40 5.98
CA ILE A 22 -0.17 2.29 6.48
C ILE A 22 0.64 1.39 7.41
N ASP A 23 -0.04 0.91 8.46
CA ASP A 23 0.44 -0.10 9.39
C ASP A 23 -0.41 -1.38 9.19
N LEU A 24 0.18 -2.39 8.54
CA LEU A 24 -0.47 -3.66 8.23
C LEU A 24 -0.50 -4.62 9.43
N SER A 25 0.11 -4.26 10.58
CA SER A 25 -0.02 -5.05 11.81
C SER A 25 -1.40 -4.91 12.47
N ARG A 26 -2.27 -4.05 11.94
CA ARG A 26 -3.59 -3.72 12.47
C ARG A 26 -4.67 -3.91 11.39
N PRO A 27 -5.95 -4.05 11.79
CA PRO A 27 -7.05 -4.03 10.84
C PRO A 27 -7.03 -2.75 9.99
N VAL A 28 -7.06 -2.94 8.67
CA VAL A 28 -7.02 -1.87 7.66
C VAL A 28 -8.45 -1.49 7.26
N SER A 29 -8.71 -0.20 7.07
CA SER A 29 -10.02 0.27 6.60
C SER A 29 -10.34 -0.18 5.16
N ASP A 30 -11.63 -0.36 4.85
CA ASP A 30 -12.08 -0.72 3.50
C ASP A 30 -11.63 0.30 2.43
N THR A 31 -11.60 1.59 2.80
CA THR A 31 -11.12 2.67 1.92
C THR A 31 -9.64 2.47 1.56
N ALA A 32 -8.80 2.16 2.55
CA ALA A 32 -7.37 1.89 2.31
C ALA A 32 -7.17 0.61 1.50
N ILE A 33 -7.95 -0.45 1.76
CA ILE A 33 -7.93 -1.68 0.96
C ILE A 33 -8.27 -1.39 -0.50
N ALA A 34 -9.29 -0.57 -0.76
CA ALA A 34 -9.68 -0.19 -2.12
C ALA A 34 -8.56 0.55 -2.85
N ALA A 35 -7.88 1.50 -2.17
CA ALA A 35 -6.75 2.23 -2.73
C ALA A 35 -5.54 1.32 -3.02
N ILE A 36 -5.19 0.40 -2.10
CA ILE A 36 -4.12 -0.58 -2.31
C ILE A 36 -4.43 -1.48 -3.51
N ARG A 37 -5.68 -1.93 -3.66
CA ARG A 37 -6.09 -2.75 -4.82
C ARG A 37 -5.97 -1.98 -6.13
N ALA A 38 -6.37 -0.71 -6.16
CA ALA A 38 -6.21 0.13 -7.34
C ALA A 38 -4.72 0.27 -7.71
N ALA A 39 -3.86 0.57 -6.73
CA ALA A 39 -2.42 0.65 -6.92
C ALA A 39 -1.80 -0.66 -7.41
N LEU A 40 -2.25 -1.80 -6.88
CA LEU A 40 -1.78 -3.12 -7.32
C LEU A 40 -2.18 -3.42 -8.78
N VAL A 41 -3.39 -3.05 -9.20
CA VAL A 41 -3.82 -3.22 -10.59
C VAL A 41 -3.04 -2.31 -11.54
N GLU A 42 -2.80 -1.06 -11.15
CA GLU A 42 -2.07 -0.08 -11.96
C GLU A 42 -0.57 -0.40 -12.08
N HIS A 43 0.06 -0.77 -10.96
CA HIS A 43 1.50 -0.95 -10.87
C HIS A 43 1.94 -2.42 -10.88
N LEU A 44 1.00 -3.36 -10.98
CA LEU A 44 1.16 -4.83 -11.04
C LEU A 44 1.77 -5.48 -9.77
N VAL A 45 2.59 -4.75 -9.03
CA VAL A 45 3.21 -5.16 -7.77
C VAL A 45 3.35 -3.95 -6.86
N VAL A 46 3.09 -4.13 -5.57
CA VAL A 46 3.24 -3.07 -4.56
C VAL A 46 4.11 -3.53 -3.40
N PHE A 47 4.85 -2.59 -2.82
CA PHE A 47 5.74 -2.82 -1.70
C PHE A 47 5.28 -1.99 -0.50
N PHE A 48 5.43 -2.56 0.69
CA PHE A 48 5.26 -1.88 1.97
C PHE A 48 6.55 -2.05 2.76
N ARG A 49 7.09 -0.97 3.32
CA ARG A 49 8.30 -1.01 4.16
C ARG A 49 7.94 -1.01 5.63
N ASP A 50 8.89 -1.48 6.44
CA ASP A 50 8.84 -1.42 7.90
C ASP A 50 7.61 -2.09 8.53
N GLN A 51 7.11 -3.15 7.89
CA GLN A 51 5.97 -3.93 8.38
C GLN A 51 6.47 -5.10 9.22
N ALA A 52 6.37 -4.98 10.54
CA ALA A 52 6.61 -6.07 11.48
C ALA A 52 5.33 -6.90 11.62
N ILE A 53 5.17 -7.92 10.76
CA ILE A 53 4.02 -8.82 10.74
C ILE A 53 4.55 -10.23 11.05
N ASP A 54 3.84 -10.95 11.92
CA ASP A 54 4.15 -12.35 12.20
C ASP A 54 3.84 -13.22 10.97
N LEU A 55 4.66 -14.25 10.74
CA LEU A 55 4.49 -15.23 9.67
C LEU A 55 3.60 -16.41 10.09
#